data_AF-A0A483CQM6-F1
#
_entry.id   AF-A0A483CQM6-F1
#
_cell.length_a   1.000
_cell.length_b   1.000
_cell.length_c   1.000
_cell.angle_alpha   90.00
_cell.angle_beta   90.00
_cell.angle_gamma   90.00
#
_symmetry.space_group_name_H-M   'P 1'
#
loop_
_entity.id
_entity.type
_entity.pdbx_description
1 polymer ?
#
loop_
_entity_poly.entity_id
_entity_poly.type
_entity_poly.pdbx_seq_one_letter_code
_entity_poly.pdbx_strand_id
1 'polypeptide(L)'
;MMETRQFVAIGLALALVIGVAAVFLASGDPDGLESTALYVQDEKSLTGPSPEDGDPEAVGHEGGMEYAAPMPDYTMGDEAGKTGEVIAVVAGTILALIIVFGVGRLVAASKH
;
A
#
# COMPACT_ATOMS: atom_id res chain seq x y z
N MET A 1 8.66 20.01 25.94
CA MET A 1 8.33 20.20 24.52
C MET A 1 9.14 19.19 23.75
N MET A 2 8.52 18.48 22.80
CA MET A 2 9.25 17.51 21.98
C MET A 2 10.07 18.25 20.92
N GLU A 3 11.33 17.85 20.73
CA GLU A 3 12.19 18.46 19.73
C GLU A 3 11.69 18.16 18.31
N THR A 4 11.86 19.09 17.37
CA THR A 4 11.39 18.92 15.98
C THR A 4 11.93 17.64 15.34
N ARG A 5 13.19 17.28 15.61
CA ARG A 5 13.78 16.03 15.11
C ARG A 5 13.07 14.80 15.66
N GLN A 6 12.69 14.81 16.94
CA GLN A 6 11.94 13.72 17.56
C GLN A 6 10.53 13.62 16.97
N PHE A 7 9.86 14.76 16.75
CA PHE A 7 8.55 14.79 16.10
C PHE A 7 8.59 14.20 14.69
N VAL A 8 9.56 14.62 13.87
CA VAL A 8 9.74 14.10 12.52
C VAL A 8 10.10 12.61 12.54
N ALA A 9 11.00 12.19 13.43
CA ALA A 9 11.39 10.79 13.54
C ALA A 9 10.21 9.88 13.94
N ILE A 10 9.37 10.32 14.89
CA ILE A 10 8.18 9.58 15.32
C ILE A 10 7.14 9.54 14.19
N GLY A 11 6.91 10.66 13.51
CA GLY A 11 6.00 10.71 12.36
C GLY A 11 6.44 9.79 11.23
N LEU A 12 7.74 9.76 10.92
CA LEU A 12 8.31 8.86 9.92
C LEU A 12 8.16 7.39 10.33
N ALA A 13 8.46 7.06 11.58
CA ALA A 13 8.29 5.70 12.08
C ALA A 13 6.83 5.23 11.99
N LEU A 14 5.88 6.08 12.39
CA LEU A 14 4.44 5.81 12.25
C LEU A 14 4.02 5.63 10.78
N ALA A 15 4.50 6.49 9.88
CA ALA A 15 4.19 6.39 8.46
C ALA A 15 4.70 5.06 7.85
N LEU A 16 5.90 4.63 8.22
CA LEU A 16 6.45 3.34 7.79
C LEU A 16 5.64 2.16 8.34
N VAL A 17 5.28 2.20 9.64
CA VAL A 17 4.45 1.16 10.26
C VAL A 17 3.09 1.06 9.57
N ILE A 18 2.42 2.19 9.32
CA ILE A 18 1.13 2.23 8.63
C ILE A 18 1.28 1.75 7.18
N GLY A 19 2.33 2.18 6.48
CA GLY A 19 2.56 1.78 5.09
C GLY A 19 2.77 0.28 4.93
N VAL A 20 3.53 -0.35 5.85
CA VAL A 20 3.71 -1.81 5.85
C VAL A 20 2.42 -2.51 6.27
N ALA A 21 1.79 -2.08 7.36
CA ALA A 21 0.59 -2.71 7.89
C ALA A 21 -0.60 -2.63 6.92
N ALA A 22 -0.73 -1.54 6.15
CA ALA A 22 -1.83 -1.34 5.21
C ALA A 22 -1.91 -2.45 4.16
N VAL A 23 -0.78 -2.95 3.66
CA VAL A 23 -0.74 -4.02 2.64
C VAL A 23 -1.34 -5.32 3.18
N PHE A 24 -0.96 -5.70 4.40
CA PHE A 24 -1.48 -6.90 5.07
C PHE A 24 -2.91 -6.71 5.59
N LEU A 25 -3.33 -5.49 5.94
CA LEU A 25 -4.72 -5.25 6.33
C LEU A 25 -5.68 -5.46 5.16
N ALA A 26 -5.19 -5.11 3.97
CA ALA A 26 -5.96 -5.02 2.76
C ALA A 26 -6.05 -6.37 2.03
N SER A 27 -4.93 -7.09 1.88
CA SER A 27 -4.93 -8.33 1.10
C SER A 27 -4.46 -9.54 1.90
N GLY A 28 -5.20 -10.65 1.75
CA GLY A 28 -4.82 -11.98 2.27
C GLY A 28 -3.53 -12.47 1.62
N ASP A 29 -3.34 -12.10 0.36
CA ASP A 29 -2.10 -12.21 -0.40
C ASP A 29 -1.59 -10.81 -0.76
N PRO A 30 -0.68 -10.21 0.03
CA PRO A 30 -0.25 -8.82 -0.14
C PRO A 30 0.18 -8.52 -1.59
N ASP A 31 -0.62 -7.68 -2.28
CA ASP A 31 -0.69 -7.41 -3.75
C ASP A 31 0.61 -6.84 -4.36
N GLY A 32 1.67 -7.62 -4.31
CA GLY A 32 3.00 -7.25 -4.79
C GLY A 32 4.01 -8.38 -4.63
N LEU A 33 3.78 -9.29 -3.68
CA LEU A 33 4.55 -10.52 -3.59
C LEU A 33 4.20 -11.50 -4.70
N GLU A 34 2.93 -11.58 -5.08
CA GLU A 34 2.41 -12.38 -6.21
C GLU A 34 3.07 -12.00 -7.54
N SER A 35 3.06 -10.71 -7.89
CA SER A 35 3.71 -10.23 -9.10
C SER A 35 5.24 -10.36 -9.03
N THR A 36 5.82 -10.37 -7.83
CA THR A 36 7.25 -10.64 -7.61
C THR A 36 7.54 -12.14 -7.76
N ALA A 37 6.67 -13.01 -7.27
CA ALA A 37 6.75 -14.45 -7.39
C ALA A 37 6.69 -14.85 -8.87
N LEU A 38 5.71 -14.35 -9.63
CA LEU A 38 5.60 -14.57 -11.07
C LEU A 38 6.82 -14.03 -11.84
N TYR A 39 7.43 -12.92 -11.39
CA TYR A 39 8.68 -12.41 -11.96
C TYR A 39 9.87 -13.33 -11.66
N VAL A 40 9.97 -13.86 -10.44
CA VAL A 40 11.02 -14.81 -10.04
C VAL A 40 10.87 -16.16 -10.75
N GLN A 41 9.65 -16.56 -11.09
CA GLN A 41 9.35 -17.77 -11.88
C GLN A 41 9.57 -17.58 -13.40
N ASP A 42 10.01 -16.40 -13.85
CA ASP A 42 10.09 -16.03 -15.27
C ASP A 42 8.74 -16.13 -16.02
N GLU A 43 7.61 -16.19 -15.30
CA GLU A 43 6.26 -16.22 -15.89
C GLU A 43 5.74 -14.82 -16.24
N LYS A 44 6.34 -13.79 -15.65
CA LYS A 44 5.95 -12.39 -15.87
C LYS A 44 7.19 -11.49 -15.98
N SER A 45 7.13 -10.47 -16.84
CA SER A 45 8.17 -9.43 -16.86
C SER A 45 7.92 -8.37 -15.78
N LEU A 46 8.97 -7.65 -15.34
CA LEU A 46 8.89 -6.68 -14.24
C LEU A 46 7.76 -5.64 -14.39
N THR A 47 7.40 -5.29 -15.63
CA THR A 47 6.33 -4.34 -15.95
C THR A 47 5.22 -4.95 -16.81
N GLY A 48 5.24 -6.27 -17.00
CA GLY A 48 4.24 -6.98 -17.81
C GLY A 48 2.90 -7.12 -17.08
N PRO A 49 1.82 -7.51 -17.77
CA PRO A 49 0.61 -7.99 -17.12
C PRO A 49 0.86 -9.36 -16.45
N SER A 50 0.12 -9.68 -15.39
CA SER A 50 0.14 -11.05 -14.83
C SER A 50 -0.52 -12.01 -15.83
N PRO A 51 0.05 -13.20 -16.07
CA PRO A 51 -0.61 -14.24 -16.88
C PRO A 51 -1.92 -14.69 -16.22
N GLU A 52 -2.95 -14.98 -17.02
CA GLU A 52 -4.24 -15.48 -16.50
C GLU A 52 -4.12 -16.88 -15.89
N ASP A 53 -3.17 -17.69 -16.37
CA ASP A 53 -2.89 -19.05 -15.88
C ASP A 53 -1.66 -19.11 -14.96
N GLY A 54 -1.11 -17.96 -14.57
CA GLY A 54 0.09 -17.92 -13.72
C GLY A 54 -0.26 -18.44 -12.33
N ASP A 55 0.57 -19.32 -11.78
CA ASP A 55 0.42 -19.84 -10.42
C ASP A 55 1.49 -19.21 -9.51
N PRO A 56 1.19 -18.06 -8.87
CA PRO A 56 2.10 -17.44 -7.92
C PRO A 56 2.24 -18.24 -6.63
N GLU A 57 1.28 -19.14 -6.34
CA GLU A 57 1.26 -20.01 -5.18
C GLU A 57 2.32 -21.14 -5.32
N ALA A 58 2.76 -21.46 -6.54
CA ALA A 58 3.84 -22.41 -6.80
C ALA A 58 5.19 -22.03 -6.15
N VAL A 59 5.43 -20.74 -5.82
CA VAL A 59 6.63 -20.29 -5.12
C VAL A 59 6.42 -20.37 -3.61
N GLY A 60 7.15 -21.29 -2.96
CA GLY A 60 7.28 -21.30 -1.50
C GLY A 60 6.26 -22.15 -0.73
N HIS A 61 5.55 -23.06 -1.40
CA HIS A 61 4.56 -23.95 -0.79
C HIS A 61 5.09 -25.06 0.12
N GLU A 62 6.40 -25.18 0.33
CA GLU A 62 6.91 -25.95 1.47
C GLU A 62 6.71 -25.16 2.79
N GLY A 63 5.46 -25.03 3.25
CA GLY A 63 5.10 -24.47 4.57
C GLY A 63 4.34 -23.14 4.58
N GLY A 64 3.48 -22.88 3.58
CA GLY A 64 2.75 -21.61 3.41
C GLY A 64 1.93 -21.19 4.64
N MET A 65 2.04 -19.89 4.98
CA MET A 65 1.27 -19.25 6.04
C MET A 65 -0.07 -18.79 5.46
N GLU A 66 -1.16 -19.44 5.84
CA GLU A 66 -2.51 -19.03 5.44
C GLU A 66 -2.90 -17.77 6.23
N TYR A 67 -3.06 -16.63 5.54
CA TYR A 67 -3.39 -15.35 6.17
C TYR A 67 -4.70 -14.79 5.59
N ALA A 68 -5.71 -14.65 6.45
CA ALA A 68 -6.95 -13.99 6.10
C ALA A 68 -6.85 -12.49 6.41
N ALA A 69 -6.98 -11.64 5.39
CA ALA A 69 -6.98 -10.20 5.58
C ALA A 69 -8.16 -9.75 6.45
N PRO A 70 -7.93 -8.83 7.41
CA PRO A 70 -8.99 -8.21 8.19
C PRO A 70 -9.97 -7.36 7.37
N MET A 71 -9.56 -6.85 6.19
CA MET A 71 -10.40 -6.04 5.31
C MET A 71 -10.31 -6.53 3.85
N PRO A 72 -10.85 -7.72 3.53
CA PRO A 72 -10.70 -8.33 2.21
C PRO A 72 -11.43 -7.57 1.09
N ASP A 73 -12.50 -6.83 1.43
CA ASP A 73 -13.30 -6.04 0.47
C ASP A 73 -12.81 -4.59 0.31
N TYR A 74 -11.50 -4.33 0.48
CA TYR A 74 -10.96 -2.96 0.39
C TYR A 74 -10.81 -2.45 -1.04
N THR A 75 -10.94 -3.32 -2.04
CA THR A 75 -10.86 -2.96 -3.46
C THR A 75 -12.14 -2.27 -3.91
N MET A 76 -12.12 -1.59 -5.07
CA MET A 76 -13.33 -0.94 -5.61
C MET A 76 -14.29 -1.94 -6.31
N GLY A 77 -14.08 -3.25 -6.11
CA GLY A 77 -14.77 -4.31 -6.82
C GLY A 77 -14.48 -4.31 -8.33
N ASP A 78 -14.99 -5.33 -9.01
CA ASP A 78 -14.78 -5.51 -10.46
C ASP A 78 -15.42 -4.38 -11.29
N GLU A 79 -16.39 -3.66 -10.73
CA GLU A 79 -17.16 -2.61 -11.43
C GLU A 79 -16.34 -1.36 -11.74
N ALA A 80 -15.38 -0.99 -10.88
CA ALA A 80 -14.52 0.18 -11.12
C ALA A 80 -13.33 -0.12 -12.04
N GLY A 81 -12.94 -1.39 -12.14
CA GLY A 81 -11.79 -1.88 -12.89
C GLY A 81 -10.46 -1.24 -12.47
N LYS A 82 -9.37 -1.63 -13.14
CA LYS A 82 -8.02 -1.16 -12.79
C LYS A 82 -7.85 0.36 -12.89
N THR A 83 -8.55 0.98 -13.84
CA THR A 83 -8.53 2.44 -14.01
C THR A 83 -9.14 3.16 -12.81
N GLY A 84 -10.22 2.63 -12.22
CA GLY A 84 -10.85 3.20 -11.03
C GLY A 84 -9.92 3.16 -9.82
N GLU A 85 -9.22 2.04 -9.60
CA GLU A 85 -8.22 1.91 -8.54
C GLU A 85 -7.08 2.94 -8.68
N VAL A 86 -6.55 3.12 -9.90
CA VAL A 86 -5.50 4.11 -10.17
C VAL A 86 -6.00 5.52 -9.83
N ILE A 87 -7.22 5.87 -10.26
CA ILE A 87 -7.82 7.18 -9.95
C ILE A 87 -7.98 7.36 -8.45
N ALA A 88 -8.42 6.32 -7.73
CA ALA A 88 -8.59 6.36 -6.28
C ALA A 88 -7.28 6.64 -5.55
N VAL A 89 -6.20 5.95 -5.93
CA VAL A 89 -4.85 6.15 -5.37
C VAL A 89 -4.36 7.57 -5.63
N VAL A 90 -4.50 8.07 -6.86
CA VAL A 90 -4.07 9.42 -7.23
C VAL A 90 -4.87 10.48 -6.45
N ALA A 91 -6.20 10.36 -6.42
CA ALA A 91 -7.07 11.30 -5.73
C ALA A 91 -6.82 11.30 -4.22
N GLY A 92 -6.70 10.11 -3.60
CA GLY A 92 -6.39 9.95 -2.19
C GLY A 92 -5.04 10.56 -1.83
N THR A 93 -4.03 10.40 -2.69
CA THR A 93 -2.70 11.00 -2.49
C THR A 93 -2.77 12.52 -2.52
N ILE A 94 -3.44 13.11 -3.51
CA ILE A 94 -3.61 14.56 -3.61
C ILE A 94 -4.34 15.10 -2.37
N LEU A 95 -5.42 14.44 -1.94
CA LEU A 95 -6.17 14.82 -0.76
C LEU A 95 -5.31 14.78 0.51
N ALA A 96 -4.52 13.71 0.69
CA ALA A 96 -3.60 13.59 1.83
C ALA A 96 -2.56 14.73 1.85
N LEU A 97 -1.97 15.07 0.70
CA LEU A 97 -1.03 16.18 0.58
C LEU A 97 -1.69 17.53 0.94
N ILE A 98 -2.91 17.77 0.48
CA ILE A 98 -3.67 18.99 0.82
C ILE A 98 -3.91 19.07 2.32
N ILE A 99 -4.32 17.98 2.96
CA ILE A 99 -4.57 17.94 4.40
C ILE A 99 -3.28 18.22 5.18
N VAL A 100 -2.18 17.52 4.86
CA VAL A 100 -0.90 17.68 5.56
C VAL A 100 -0.38 19.11 5.38
N PHE A 101 -0.42 19.65 4.17
CA PHE A 101 -0.02 21.03 3.91
C PHE A 101 -0.91 22.04 4.66
N GLY A 102 -2.23 21.84 4.64
CA GLY A 102 -3.19 22.69 5.32
C GLY A 102 -2.96 22.72 6.83
N VAL A 103 -2.86 21.55 7.47
CA VAL A 103 -2.54 21.43 8.90
C VAL A 103 -1.18 22.06 9.22
N GLY A 104 -0.16 21.77 8.42
CA GLY A 104 1.17 22.35 8.59
C GLY A 104 1.15 23.88 8.53
N ARG A 105 0.40 24.46 7.60
CA ARG A 105 0.26 25.92 7.47
C ARG A 105 -0.47 26.53 8.66
N LEU A 106 -1.53 25.90 9.16
CA LEU A 106 -2.27 26.38 10.34
C LEU A 106 -1.40 26.38 11.60
N VAL A 107 -0.63 25.31 11.84
CA VAL A 107 0.29 25.21 12.97
C VAL A 107 1.43 26.24 12.86
N ALA A 108 1.96 26.47 11.66
CA ALA A 108 2.97 27.48 11.43
C ALA A 108 2.43 28.90 11.69
N ALA A 109 1.19 29.17 11.26
CA ALA A 109 0.54 30.46 11.47
C ALA A 109 0.20 30.72 12.95
N SER A 110 -0.10 29.69 13.75
CA SER A 110 -0.42 29.84 15.18
C SER A 110 0.78 30.13 16.09
N LYS A 111 2.01 30.16 15.55
CA LYS A 111 3.23 30.53 16.30
C LYS A 111 3.53 32.04 16.29
N HIS A 112 2.70 32.83 15.61
CA HIS A 112 2.68 34.30 15.67
C HIS A 112 1.48 34.77 16.49
#